data_AF-A0A2N5KVH6-F1
#
_entry.id   AF-A0A2N5KVH6-F1
#
_cell.length_a   1.000
_cell.length_b   1.000
_cell.length_c   1.000
_cell.angle_alpha   90.00
_cell.angle_beta   90.00
_cell.angle_gamma   90.00
#
_symmetry.space_group_name_H-M   'P 1'
#
loop_
_entity.id
_entity.type
_entity.pdbx_description
1 polymer ?
#
loop_
_entity_poly.entity_id
_entity_poly.type
_entity_poly.pdbx_seq_one_letter_code
_entity_poly.pdbx_strand_id
1 'polypeptide(L)'
;ETESTCLGAGMLAAAAVGMHGSIKEAAEAMSGTGARYEPDEGRAAVYDRLYDVYKEIYPSLRPLFPKLTQALKPETLKAGA
;
A
#
# COMPACT_ATOMS: atom_id res chain seq x y z
N GLU A 1 -6.72 -13.54 -12.49
CA GLU A 1 -6.47 -12.30 -11.74
C GLU A 1 -7.28 -11.18 -12.37
N THR A 2 -7.60 -10.11 -11.64
CA THR A 2 -8.30 -8.96 -12.19
C THR A 2 -7.27 -7.97 -12.72
N GLU A 3 -7.10 -7.93 -14.05
CA GLU A 3 -6.15 -7.04 -14.76
C GLU A 3 -6.57 -5.57 -14.67
N SER A 4 -6.38 -4.96 -13.50
CA SER A 4 -6.87 -3.61 -13.18
C SER A 4 -6.27 -2.54 -14.10
N THR A 5 -5.01 -2.71 -14.50
CA THR A 5 -4.30 -1.80 -15.41
C THR A 5 -4.89 -1.85 -16.82
N CYS A 6 -5.09 -3.05 -17.38
CA CYS A 6 -5.66 -3.22 -18.72
C CYS A 6 -7.12 -2.76 -18.78
N LEU A 7 -7.90 -3.04 -17.74
CA LEU A 7 -9.28 -2.59 -17.63
C LEU A 7 -9.36 -1.05 -17.59
N GLY A 8 -8.48 -0.39 -16.84
CA GLY A 8 -8.39 1.08 -16.80
C GLY A 8 -8.06 1.69 -18.16
N ALA A 9 -7.09 1.13 -18.88
CA ALA A 9 -6.79 1.55 -20.26
C ALA A 9 -8.00 1.37 -21.20
N GLY A 10 -8.73 0.27 -21.06
CA GLY A 10 -9.97 0.02 -21.80
C GLY A 10 -11.07 1.04 -21.51
N MET A 11 -11.28 1.43 -20.25
CA MET A 11 -12.24 2.47 -19.86
C MET A 11 -11.92 3.82 -20.48
N LEU A 12 -10.64 4.21 -20.49
CA LEU A 12 -10.19 5.45 -21.13
C LEU A 12 -10.45 5.42 -22.65
N ALA A 13 -10.12 4.32 -23.31
CA ALA A 13 -10.37 4.15 -24.74
C ALA A 13 -11.88 4.20 -25.06
N ALA A 14 -12.72 3.53 -24.25
CA ALA A 14 -14.16 3.51 -24.43
C ALA A 14 -14.78 4.91 -24.31
N ALA A 15 -14.33 5.72 -23.34
CA ALA A 15 -14.76 7.12 -23.24
C ALA A 15 -14.25 7.96 -24.42
N ALA A 16 -13.00 7.77 -24.86
CA ALA A 16 -12.41 8.53 -25.96
C ALA A 16 -13.10 8.31 -27.30
N VAL A 17 -13.61 7.10 -27.55
CA VAL A 17 -14.38 6.77 -28.77
C VAL A 17 -15.87 7.06 -28.64
N GLY A 18 -16.32 7.64 -27.53
CA GLY A 18 -17.73 7.98 -27.28
C GLY A 18 -18.64 6.79 -26.99
N MET A 19 -18.07 5.62 -26.66
CA MET A 19 -18.84 4.45 -26.22
C MET A 19 -19.50 4.69 -24.85
N HIS A 20 -18.86 5.51 -24.02
CA HIS A 20 -19.42 6.10 -22.80
C HIS A 20 -19.26 7.61 -22.85
N GLY A 21 -20.22 8.36 -22.32
CA GLY A 21 -20.23 9.83 -22.33
C GLY A 21 -19.18 10.47 -21.42
N SER A 22 -18.57 9.69 -20.53
CA SER A 22 -17.43 10.12 -19.71
C SER A 22 -16.58 8.96 -19.21
N ILE A 23 -15.36 9.26 -18.74
CA ILE A 23 -14.51 8.27 -18.05
C ILE A 23 -15.21 7.71 -16.80
N LYS A 24 -15.94 8.56 -16.06
CA LYS A 24 -16.68 8.13 -14.87
C LYS A 24 -17.77 7.12 -15.22
N GLU A 25 -18.53 7.39 -16.27
CA GLU A 25 -19.55 6.47 -16.78
C GLU A 25 -18.94 5.14 -17.25
N ALA A 26 -17.81 5.18 -17.97
CA ALA A 26 -17.08 3.98 -18.36
C ALA A 26 -16.62 3.17 -17.13
N ALA A 27 -16.11 3.83 -16.09
CA ALA A 27 -15.70 3.17 -14.86
C ALA A 27 -16.88 2.50 -14.13
N GLU A 28 -18.02 3.20 -14.02
CA GLU A 28 -19.23 2.66 -13.39
C GLU A 28 -19.83 1.48 -14.19
N ALA A 29 -19.77 1.53 -15.52
CA ALA A 29 -20.30 0.49 -16.39
C ALA A 29 -19.37 -0.75 -16.52
N MET A 30 -18.05 -0.54 -16.46
CA MET A 30 -17.05 -1.58 -16.76
C MET A 30 -16.36 -2.14 -15.51
N SER A 31 -16.45 -1.48 -14.36
CA SER A 31 -15.93 -2.02 -13.09
C SER A 31 -17.05 -2.70 -12.29
N GLY A 32 -16.66 -3.64 -11.43
CA GLY A 32 -17.58 -4.32 -10.52
C GLY A 32 -16.99 -4.39 -9.11
N THR A 33 -17.85 -4.39 -8.10
CA THR A 33 -17.43 -4.63 -6.71
C THR A 33 -17.29 -6.12 -6.46
N GLY A 34 -16.06 -6.61 -6.24
CA GLY A 34 -15.81 -8.03 -5.98
C GLY A 34 -16.17 -8.47 -4.56
N ALA A 35 -15.83 -7.65 -3.56
CA ALA A 35 -16.18 -7.87 -2.16
C ALA A 35 -16.34 -6.53 -1.46
N ARG A 36 -17.18 -6.51 -0.42
CA ARG A 36 -17.39 -5.34 0.44
C ARG A 36 -17.10 -5.77 1.88
N TYR A 37 -16.22 -5.02 2.54
CA TYR A 37 -15.87 -5.23 3.94
C TYR A 37 -16.29 -3.99 4.71
N GLU A 38 -17.06 -4.19 5.77
CA GLU A 38 -17.49 -3.13 6.67
C GLU A 38 -16.57 -3.04 7.88
N PRO A 39 -16.36 -1.84 8.45
CA PRO A 39 -15.67 -1.70 9.71
C PRO A 39 -16.35 -2.50 10.82
N ASP A 40 -15.54 -3.17 11.63
CA ASP A 40 -15.99 -3.82 12.86
C ASP A 40 -15.60 -2.93 14.03
N GLU A 41 -16.60 -2.27 14.62
CA GLU A 41 -16.41 -1.33 15.74
C GLU A 41 -15.73 -2.00 16.94
N GLY A 42 -15.95 -3.30 17.16
CA GLY A 42 -15.30 -4.05 18.24
C GLY A 42 -13.79 -4.26 18.01
N ARG A 43 -13.35 -4.24 16.75
CA ARG A 43 -11.93 -4.36 16.37
C ARG A 43 -11.25 -3.01 16.13
N ALA A 44 -12.02 -1.97 15.81
CA ALA A 44 -11.48 -0.63 15.54
C ALA A 44 -10.57 -0.13 16.68
N ALA A 45 -11.07 -0.15 17.92
CA ALA A 45 -10.30 0.30 19.09
C ALA A 45 -9.02 -0.53 19.33
N VAL A 46 -9.00 -1.80 18.93
CA VAL A 46 -7.78 -2.64 19.01
C VAL A 46 -6.76 -2.16 17.98
N TYR A 47 -7.20 -1.94 16.74
CA TYR A 47 -6.33 -1.46 15.68
C TYR A 47 -5.81 -0.04 15.92
N ASP A 48 -6.58 0.84 16.57
CA ASP A 48 -6.11 2.17 16.97
C ASP A 48 -4.91 2.07 17.92
N ARG A 49 -5.02 1.23 18.97
CA ARG A 49 -3.90 0.99 19.89
C ARG A 49 -2.69 0.37 19.19
N LEU A 50 -2.92 -0.56 18.25
CA LEU A 50 -1.84 -1.15 17.46
C LEU A 50 -1.19 -0.11 16.54
N TYR A 51 -1.98 0.81 15.98
CA TYR A 51 -1.49 1.86 15.11
C TYR A 51 -0.64 2.88 15.89
N ASP A 52 -1.02 3.19 17.13
CA ASP A 52 -0.20 4.01 18.03
C ASP A 52 1.18 3.38 18.26
N VAL A 53 1.24 2.08 18.58
CA VAL A 53 2.51 1.36 18.69
C VAL A 53 3.26 1.36 17.36
N TYR A 54 2.59 1.08 16.24
CA TYR A 54 3.21 1.04 14.91
C TYR A 54 3.91 2.36 14.54
N LYS A 55 3.27 3.51 14.84
CA LYS A 55 3.86 4.84 14.59
C LYS A 55 5.18 5.04 15.33
N GLU A 56 5.39 4.40 16.47
CA GLU A 56 6.61 4.51 17.27
C GLU A 56 7.75 3.61 16.77
N ILE A 57 7.43 2.53 16.03
CA ILE A 57 8.42 1.55 15.58
C ILE A 57 9.50 2.20 14.72
N TYR A 58 9.11 2.86 13.62
CA TYR A 58 10.09 3.42 12.69
C TYR A 58 10.95 4.52 13.33
N PRO A 59 10.40 5.55 14.01
CA PRO A 59 11.21 6.55 14.70
C PRO A 59 12.20 5.96 15.70
N SER A 60 11.80 4.91 16.43
CA SER A 60 12.66 4.24 17.42
C SER A 60 13.80 3.45 16.78
N LEU A 61 13.54 2.80 15.64
CA LEU A 61 14.53 2.00 14.92
C LEU A 61 15.41 2.83 13.97
N ARG A 62 14.90 3.95 13.45
CA ARG A 62 15.60 4.86 12.54
C ARG A 62 17.04 5.20 12.97
N PRO A 63 17.32 5.58 14.23
CA PRO A 63 18.69 5.88 14.65
C PRO A 63 19.59 4.63 14.79
N LEU A 64 19.01 3.44 14.84
CA LEU A 64 19.75 2.18 14.92
C LEU A 64 20.20 1.68 13.54
N PHE A 65 19.45 1.96 12.47
CA PHE A 65 19.82 1.51 11.12
C PHE A 65 21.22 1.95 10.68
N PRO A 66 21.66 3.22 10.84
CA PRO A 66 23.03 3.60 10.50
C PRO A 66 24.09 2.87 11.33
N LYS A 67 23.81 2.63 12.62
CA LYS A 67 24.72 1.89 13.52
C LYS A 67 24.84 0.43 13.10
N LEU A 68 23.71 -0.20 12.76
CA LEU A 68 23.67 -1.56 12.23
C LEU A 68 24.46 -1.65 10.92
N THR A 69 24.23 -0.75 9.98
CA THR A 69 24.98 -0.67 8.72
C THR A 69 26.48 -0.51 8.97
N GLN A 70 26.88 0.32 9.93
CA GLN A 70 28.28 0.50 10.29
C GLN A 70 28.89 -0.77 10.91
N ALA A 71 28.17 -1.45 11.81
CA ALA A 71 28.65 -2.66 12.48
C ALA A 71 28.83 -3.84 11.51
N LEU A 72 27.98 -3.93 10.49
CA LEU A 72 28.04 -4.97 9.46
C LEU A 72 29.14 -4.72 8.41
N LYS A 73 29.90 -3.62 8.51
CA LYS A 73 31.03 -3.40 7.59
C LYS A 73 32.10 -4.48 7.78
N PRO A 74 32.73 -4.97 6.70
CA PRO A 74 33.76 -6.02 6.79
C PRO A 74 34.96 -5.62 7.65
N GLU A 75 35.28 -4.33 7.69
CA GLU A 75 36.41 -3.76 8.44
C GLU A 75 36.21 -3.85 9.96
N THR A 76 34.97 -3.68 10.44
CA THR A 76 34.61 -3.81 11.87
C THR A 76 34.47 -5.26 12.32
N LEU A 77 34.20 -6.20 11.39
CA LEU A 77 34.13 -7.64 11.69
C LEU A 77 35.51 -8.28 11.89
N LYS A 78 36.57 -7.70 11.32
CA LYS A 78 37.95 -8.20 11.45
C LYS A 78 38.71 -7.64 12.66
N ALA A 79 38.23 -6.56 13.29
CA ALA A 79 38.93 -5.90 14.40
C ALA A 79 38.79 -6.62 15.76
N GLY A 80 38.07 -7.74 15.81
CA GLY A 80 37.86 -8.56 17.01
C GLY A 80 38.37 -10.00 16.89
N ALA A 81 39.20 -10.30 15.88
CA ALA A 81 39.86 -11.60 15.70
C ALA A 81 41.35 -11.51 16.04
#